data_AF-A0A8B7JAP6-F1
#
_entry.id   AF-A0A8B7JAP6-F1
#
_cell.length_a   1.000
_cell.length_b   1.000
_cell.length_c   1.000
_cell.angle_alpha   90.00
_cell.angle_beta   90.00
_cell.angle_gamma   90.00
#
_symmetry.space_group_name_H-M   'P 1'
#
loop_
_entity.id
_entity.type
_entity.pdbx_description
1 polymer ?
#
loop_
_entity_poly.entity_id
_entity_poly.type
_entity_poly.pdbx_seq_one_letter_code
_entity_poly.pdbx_strand_id
1 'polypeptide(L)'
;MAYRRTGAAPQCNFVAQDNIWKKYIASELEAAKRWSQKWGFLTTPLEELIKDEKKEKTKPKIQLPEHLQIRPVTPIEKYIKVNPSPPVPKTTQGFIGWRSAVPELELERGFQIQSCKGSFFKDLKWPCEPSD
;
A
#
# COMPACT_ATOMS: atom_id res chain seq x y z
N MET A 1 -37.62 -13.33 -25.36
CA MET A 1 -36.57 -13.47 -26.40
C MET A 1 -35.35 -14.09 -25.74
N ALA A 2 -35.01 -15.31 -26.14
CA ALA A 2 -33.91 -16.07 -25.55
C ALA A 2 -32.57 -15.47 -26.01
N TYR A 3 -31.71 -15.09 -25.05
CA TYR A 3 -30.34 -14.74 -25.34
C TYR A 3 -29.58 -15.99 -25.80
N ARG A 4 -29.20 -16.04 -27.08
CA ARG A 4 -28.22 -17.01 -27.56
C ARG A 4 -26.88 -16.67 -26.89
N ARG A 5 -26.34 -17.60 -26.11
CA ARG A 5 -24.90 -17.62 -25.79
C ARG A 5 -24.16 -17.98 -27.06
N THR A 6 -23.79 -16.98 -27.86
CA THR A 6 -22.78 -17.15 -28.91
C THR A 6 -21.44 -16.70 -28.36
N GLY A 7 -20.85 -17.60 -27.58
CA GLY A 7 -19.49 -17.53 -27.09
C GLY A 7 -19.18 -18.95 -26.67
N ALA A 8 -18.57 -19.72 -27.57
CA ALA A 8 -18.08 -21.04 -27.24
C ALA A 8 -17.01 -20.83 -26.16
N ALA A 9 -17.37 -21.07 -24.89
CA ALA A 9 -16.37 -21.31 -23.88
C ALA A 9 -15.43 -22.38 -24.46
N PRO A 10 -14.10 -22.16 -24.51
CA PRO A 10 -13.21 -23.20 -24.96
C PRO A 10 -13.56 -24.43 -24.13
N GLN A 11 -14.02 -25.47 -24.82
CA GLN A 11 -14.54 -26.67 -24.19
C GLN A 11 -13.31 -27.41 -23.66
N CYS A 12 -12.83 -26.96 -22.49
CA CYS A 12 -11.69 -27.56 -21.82
C CYS A 12 -12.05 -29.02 -21.59
N ASN A 13 -11.34 -29.90 -22.28
CA ASN A 13 -11.50 -31.34 -22.14
C ASN A 13 -11.50 -31.68 -20.64
N PHE A 14 -12.51 -32.41 -20.15
CA PHE A 14 -12.60 -32.79 -18.73
C PHE A 14 -11.33 -33.53 -18.26
N VAL A 15 -10.69 -34.29 -19.16
CA VAL A 15 -9.39 -34.93 -18.93
C VAL A 15 -8.27 -33.90 -18.73
N ALA A 16 -8.30 -32.78 -19.45
CA ALA A 16 -7.33 -31.70 -19.27
C ALA A 16 -7.53 -30.98 -17.93
N GLN A 17 -8.77 -30.75 -17.52
CA GLN A 17 -9.09 -30.17 -16.20
C GLN A 17 -8.65 -31.07 -15.06
N ASP A 18 -8.92 -32.37 -15.14
CA ASP A 18 -8.48 -33.37 -14.17
C ASP A 18 -6.95 -33.44 -14.08
N ASN A 19 -6.25 -33.40 -15.21
CA ASN A 19 -4.78 -33.37 -15.24
C ASN A 19 -4.19 -32.09 -14.63
N ILE A 20 -4.83 -30.93 -14.83
CA ILE A 20 -4.44 -29.67 -14.19
C ILE A 20 -4.60 -29.78 -12.67
N TRP A 21 -5.73 -30.30 -12.20
CA TRP A 21 -6.00 -30.48 -10.79
C TRP A 21 -5.00 -31.43 -10.12
N LYS A 22 -4.69 -32.56 -10.78
CA LYS A 22 -3.63 -33.50 -10.34
C LYS A 22 -2.27 -32.83 -10.20
N LYS A 23 -1.91 -31.94 -11.13
CA LYS A 23 -0.65 -31.17 -11.05
C LYS A 23 -0.64 -30.21 -9.87
N TYR A 24 -1.74 -29.51 -9.60
CA TYR A 24 -1.82 -28.62 -8.43
C TYR A 24 -1.63 -29.39 -7.13
N ILE A 25 -2.31 -30.52 -6.95
CA ILE A 25 -2.16 -31.36 -5.75
C ILE A 25 -0.72 -31.85 -5.59
N ALA A 26 -0.10 -32.33 -6.67
CA ALA A 26 1.29 -32.76 -6.62
C ALA A 26 2.23 -31.61 -6.22
N SER A 27 2.01 -30.42 -6.77
CA SER A 27 2.80 -29.24 -6.44
C SER A 27 2.62 -28.78 -4.98
N GLU A 28 1.39 -28.88 -4.45
CA GLU A 28 1.07 -28.54 -3.08
C GLU A 28 1.74 -29.51 -2.10
N LEU A 29 1.68 -30.81 -2.37
CA LEU A 29 2.37 -31.83 -1.57
C LEU A 29 3.88 -31.62 -1.55
N GLU A 30 4.49 -31.30 -2.69
CA GLU A 30 5.92 -31.02 -2.76
C GLU A 30 6.28 -29.70 -2.06
N ALA A 31 5.44 -28.67 -2.19
CA ALA A 31 5.61 -27.42 -1.46
C ALA A 31 5.51 -27.62 0.05
N ALA A 32 4.56 -28.43 0.52
CA ALA A 32 4.39 -28.76 1.94
C ALA A 32 5.62 -29.51 2.48
N LYS A 33 6.16 -30.48 1.74
CA LYS A 33 7.41 -31.19 2.13
C LYS A 33 8.61 -30.26 2.20
N ARG A 34 8.74 -29.34 1.24
CA ARG A 34 9.86 -28.37 1.16
C ARG A 34 9.65 -27.16 2.06
N TRP A 35 8.47 -27.00 2.66
CA TRP A 35 8.12 -25.84 3.47
C TRP A 35 9.06 -25.69 4.66
N SER A 36 9.31 -26.76 5.42
CA SER A 36 10.21 -26.72 6.58
C SER A 36 11.65 -26.37 6.22
N GLN A 37 12.12 -26.79 5.04
CA GLN A 37 13.46 -26.45 4.57
C GLN A 37 13.57 -24.97 4.15
N LYS A 38 12.56 -24.46 3.44
CA LYS A 38 12.56 -23.08 2.93
C LYS A 38 12.18 -22.05 4.00
N TRP A 39 11.28 -22.42 4.91
CA TRP A 39 10.63 -21.52 5.87
C TRP A 39 10.79 -21.97 7.33
N GLY A 40 11.61 -22.99 7.62
CA GLY A 40 11.84 -23.47 8.99
C GLY A 40 12.36 -22.39 9.94
N PHE A 41 13.05 -21.38 9.41
CA PHE A 41 13.47 -20.20 10.18
C PHE A 41 12.30 -19.36 10.73
N LEU A 42 11.08 -19.51 10.21
CA LEU A 42 9.89 -18.86 10.79
C LEU A 42 9.41 -19.56 12.05
N THR A 43 9.83 -20.81 12.29
CA THR A 43 9.50 -21.57 13.49
C THR A 43 10.54 -21.40 14.60
N THR A 44 11.70 -20.80 14.31
CA THR A 44 12.74 -20.60 15.32
C THR A 44 12.31 -19.53 16.32
N PRO A 45 12.45 -19.80 17.64
CA PRO A 45 12.07 -18.85 18.67
C PRO A 45 12.99 -17.62 18.67
N LEU A 46 12.42 -16.46 18.99
CA LEU A 46 13.11 -15.17 18.98
C LEU A 46 14.36 -15.17 19.88
N GLU A 47 14.33 -15.94 20.97
CA GLU A 47 15.43 -16.09 21.92
C GLU A 47 16.69 -16.70 21.31
N GLU A 48 16.56 -17.58 20.31
CA GLU A 48 17.70 -18.18 19.63
C GLU A 48 18.33 -17.19 18.65
N LEU A 49 17.52 -16.41 17.94
CA LEU A 49 17.99 -15.35 17.03
C LEU A 49 18.78 -14.26 17.76
N ILE A 50 18.32 -13.87 18.95
CA ILE A 50 18.96 -12.81 19.76
C ILE A 50 20.24 -13.30 20.44
N LYS A 51 20.36 -14.60 20.74
CA LYS A 51 21.56 -15.16 21.42
C LYS A 51 22.82 -15.02 20.58
N ASP A 52 22.69 -15.09 19.25
CA ASP A 52 23.82 -14.95 18.34
C ASP A 52 24.22 -13.48 18.13
N GLU A 53 23.27 -12.54 18.14
CA GLU A 53 23.56 -11.09 18.12
C GLU A 53 24.26 -10.61 19.40
N LYS A 54 23.88 -11.14 20.57
CA LYS A 54 24.48 -10.74 21.86
C LYS A 54 25.95 -11.11 22.03
N LYS A 55 26.51 -11.94 21.16
CA LYS A 55 27.94 -12.28 21.16
C LYS A 55 28.80 -11.28 20.39
N GLU A 56 28.22 -10.29 19.71
CA GLU A 56 29.00 -9.19 19.16
C GLU A 56 29.51 -8.27 20.28
N LYS A 57 30.78 -8.51 20.61
CA LYS A 57 31.67 -7.73 21.47
C LYS A 57 31.33 -6.24 21.42
N THR A 58 31.14 -5.67 22.61
CA THR A 58 31.25 -4.26 22.99
C THR A 58 31.80 -3.38 21.86
N LYS A 59 30.92 -2.93 20.95
CA LYS A 59 31.34 -2.03 19.87
C LYS A 59 31.84 -0.75 20.54
N PRO A 60 33.08 -0.30 20.28
CA PRO A 60 33.54 0.99 20.82
C PRO A 60 32.57 2.06 20.34
N LYS A 61 32.23 3.04 21.20
CA LYS A 61 31.39 4.17 20.83
C LYS A 61 32.10 4.92 19.68
N ILE A 62 31.69 4.63 18.45
CA ILE A 62 32.16 5.34 17.26
C ILE A 62 31.63 6.76 17.40
N GLN A 63 32.54 7.72 17.65
CA GLN A 63 32.19 9.13 17.62
C GLN A 63 31.80 9.47 16.17
N LEU A 64 30.59 10.00 15.98
CA LEU A 64 30.06 10.29 14.64
C LEU A 64 30.96 11.34 13.96
N PRO A 65 31.66 10.98 12.87
CA PRO A 65 32.51 11.91 12.14
C PRO A 65 31.76 13.20 11.78
N GLU A 66 32.45 14.34 11.85
CA GLU A 66 31.86 15.68 11.68
C GLU A 66 31.11 15.84 10.35
N HIS A 67 31.61 15.24 9.26
CA HIS A 67 30.96 15.29 7.95
C HIS A 67 29.66 14.45 7.86
N LEU A 68 29.44 13.52 8.80
CA LEU A 68 28.19 12.75 8.94
C LEU A 68 27.24 13.39 9.95
N GLN A 69 27.66 14.44 10.66
CA GLN A 69 26.78 15.19 11.54
C GLN A 69 25.79 15.99 10.69
N ILE A 70 24.51 15.73 10.89
CA ILE A 70 23.43 16.44 10.21
C ILE A 70 23.48 17.88 10.69
N ARG A 71 23.62 18.82 9.75
CA ARG A 71 23.49 20.25 10.09
C ARG A 71 22.10 20.48 10.69
N PRO A 72 21.98 21.23 11.80
CA PRO A 72 20.68 21.54 12.36
C PRO A 72 19.82 22.13 11.25
N VAL A 73 18.66 21.49 11.01
CA VAL A 73 17.71 21.95 10.01
C VAL A 73 17.41 23.40 10.33
N THR A 74 17.60 24.26 9.34
CA THR A 74 17.23 25.66 9.45
C THR A 74 15.81 25.75 10.02
N PRO A 75 15.57 26.51 11.09
CA PRO A 75 14.30 26.48 11.79
C PRO A 75 13.17 26.75 10.80
N ILE A 76 12.17 25.89 10.86
CA ILE A 76 11.02 25.84 9.94
C ILE A 76 10.34 27.22 9.88
N GLU A 77 10.37 27.98 10.97
CA GLU A 77 9.89 29.36 11.09
C GLU A 77 10.45 30.32 10.03
N LYS A 78 11.67 30.07 9.51
CA LYS A 78 12.24 30.87 8.41
C LYS A 78 11.51 30.67 7.08
N TYR A 79 10.90 29.51 6.87
CA TYR A 79 10.28 29.11 5.60
C TYR A 79 8.76 28.99 5.67
N ILE A 80 8.21 28.72 6.85
CA ILE A 80 6.77 28.62 7.09
C ILE A 80 6.31 29.87 7.83
N LYS A 81 5.73 30.80 7.08
CA LYS A 81 5.03 31.97 7.63
C LYS A 81 3.57 31.61 7.86
N VAL A 82 3.18 31.48 9.13
CA VAL A 82 1.78 31.23 9.51
C VAL A 82 1.05 32.57 9.61
N ASN A 83 0.14 32.83 8.67
CA ASN A 83 -0.70 34.02 8.71
C ASN A 83 -1.84 33.85 9.74
N PRO A 84 -2.37 34.96 10.30
CA PRO A 84 -3.50 34.89 11.23
C PRO A 84 -4.72 34.25 10.58
N SER A 85 -5.54 33.57 11.39
CA SER A 85 -6.78 32.96 10.91
C SER A 85 -7.83 34.03 10.57
N PRO A 86 -8.73 33.76 9.61
CA PRO A 86 -9.85 34.65 9.30
C PRO A 86 -10.75 34.87 10.53
N PRO A 87 -11.59 35.92 10.55
CA PRO A 87 -12.50 36.19 11.65
C PRO A 87 -13.59 35.13 11.78
N VAL A 88 -13.80 34.65 13.02
CA VAL A 88 -14.81 33.63 13.31
C VAL A 88 -16.22 34.20 13.06
N PRO A 89 -17.09 33.49 12.33
CA PRO A 89 -18.46 33.93 12.07
C PRO A 89 -19.29 33.96 13.36
N LYS A 90 -20.17 34.96 13.46
CA LYS A 90 -21.06 35.14 14.63
C LYS A 90 -22.22 34.14 14.66
N THR A 91 -22.55 33.53 13.53
CA THR A 91 -23.68 32.61 13.38
C THR A 91 -23.21 31.17 13.39
N THR A 92 -23.99 30.29 14.02
CA THR A 92 -23.70 28.84 14.10
C THR A 92 -23.76 28.18 12.73
N GLN A 93 -24.69 28.60 11.87
CA GLN A 93 -24.75 28.13 10.47
C GLN A 93 -23.50 28.53 9.68
N GLY A 94 -23.00 29.76 9.91
CA GLY A 94 -21.79 30.26 9.27
C GLY A 94 -20.54 29.53 9.75
N PHE A 95 -20.58 28.84 10.89
CA PHE A 95 -19.42 28.11 11.44
C PHE A 95 -19.04 26.86 10.65
N ILE A 96 -19.93 26.33 9.81
CA ILE A 96 -19.63 25.15 9.00
C ILE A 96 -18.86 25.58 7.75
N GLY A 97 -17.63 25.09 7.59
CA GLY A 97 -16.84 25.30 6.36
C GLY A 97 -16.31 26.73 6.14
N TRP A 98 -16.43 27.64 7.09
CA TRP A 98 -16.06 29.06 6.91
C TRP A 98 -14.61 29.31 6.51
N ARG A 99 -13.67 28.48 6.96
CA ARG A 99 -12.25 28.59 6.56
C ARG A 99 -12.06 28.13 5.11
N SER A 100 -12.75 27.06 4.70
CA SER A 100 -12.73 26.55 3.33
C SER A 100 -13.46 27.47 2.34
N ALA A 101 -14.34 28.34 2.84
CA ALA A 101 -15.05 29.33 2.03
C ALA A 101 -14.19 30.55 1.63
N VAL A 102 -13.01 30.74 2.25
CA VAL A 102 -12.09 31.84 1.92
C VAL A 102 -11.19 31.42 0.75
N PRO A 103 -11.36 31.97 -0.47
CA PRO A 103 -10.61 31.53 -1.65
C PRO A 103 -9.10 31.70 -1.48
N GLU A 104 -8.67 32.73 -0.77
CA GLU A 104 -7.25 33.07 -0.53
C GLU A 104 -6.49 32.01 0.29
N LEU A 105 -7.20 31.17 1.04
CA LEU A 105 -6.57 30.11 1.84
C LEU A 105 -6.32 28.84 1.03
N GLU A 106 -6.98 28.69 -0.14
CA GLU A 106 -6.85 27.53 -1.05
C GLU A 106 -6.83 26.17 -0.34
N LEU A 107 -7.61 26.00 0.74
CA LEU A 107 -7.56 24.81 1.60
C LEU A 107 -8.05 23.55 0.89
N GLU A 108 -8.96 23.71 -0.08
CA GLU A 108 -9.56 22.61 -0.83
C GLU A 108 -8.80 22.38 -2.13
N ARG A 109 -8.09 21.25 -2.24
CA ARG A 109 -7.37 20.85 -3.46
C ARG A 109 -8.15 19.77 -4.20
N GLY A 110 -8.51 20.02 -5.45
CA GLY A 110 -9.18 19.00 -6.29
C GLY A 110 -10.71 18.97 -6.18
N PHE A 111 -11.35 20.12 -5.95
CA PHE A 111 -12.82 20.28 -5.92
C PHE A 111 -13.55 19.92 -7.24
N GLN A 112 -12.83 19.44 -8.24
CA GLN A 112 -13.43 18.93 -9.47
C GLN A 112 -14.16 17.63 -9.11
N ILE A 113 -15.47 17.74 -8.86
CA ILE A 113 -16.35 16.61 -8.56
C ILE A 113 -16.23 15.63 -9.73
N GLN A 114 -15.39 14.61 -9.59
CA GLN A 114 -15.34 13.50 -10.53
C GLN A 114 -16.62 12.70 -10.30
N SER A 115 -17.50 12.72 -11.30
CA SER A 115 -18.77 11.99 -11.27
C SER A 115 -18.57 10.57 -10.74
N CYS A 116 -19.33 10.16 -9.71
CA CYS A 116 -19.25 8.83 -9.10
C CYS A 116 -19.63 7.68 -10.05
N LYS A 117 -19.93 7.97 -11.32
CA LYS A 117 -20.40 7.01 -12.32
C LYS A 117 -19.24 6.31 -13.03
N GLY A 118 -18.37 5.64 -12.26
CA GLY A 118 -17.54 4.50 -12.70
C GLY A 118 -16.71 4.62 -14.00
N SER A 119 -16.51 5.81 -14.57
CA SER A 119 -15.81 5.97 -15.85
C SER A 119 -14.31 5.73 -15.73
N PHE A 120 -13.76 5.92 -14.53
CA PHE A 120 -12.33 5.78 -14.27
C PHE A 120 -11.78 4.39 -14.63
N PHE A 121 -12.57 3.33 -14.44
CA PHE A 121 -12.17 1.97 -14.82
C PHE A 121 -11.99 1.80 -16.34
N LYS A 122 -12.78 2.51 -17.16
CA LYS A 122 -12.66 2.49 -18.62
C LYS A 122 -11.41 3.25 -19.09
N ASP A 123 -11.09 4.35 -18.41
CA ASP A 123 -9.93 5.19 -18.73
C ASP A 123 -8.60 4.45 -18.49
N LEU A 124 -8.58 3.56 -17.48
CA LEU A 124 -7.43 2.73 -17.14
C LEU A 124 -7.20 1.54 -18.07
N LYS A 125 -8.15 1.22 -18.98
CA LYS A 125 -8.07 0.08 -19.92
C LYS A 125 -7.61 -1.23 -19.29
N TRP A 126 -8.03 -1.52 -18.06
CA TRP A 126 -7.54 -2.69 -17.34
C TRP A 126 -8.09 -3.99 -17.98
N PRO A 127 -7.26 -5.01 -18.24
CA PRO A 127 -7.75 -6.34 -18.64
C PRO A 127 -8.66 -6.95 -17.56
N CYS A 128 -9.72 -7.64 -18.00
CA CYS A 128 -10.66 -8.34 -17.10
C CYS A 128 -10.10 -9.64 -16.52
N GLU A 129 -9.03 -10.18 -17.10
CA GLU A 129 -8.46 -11.48 -16.73
C GLU A 129 -7.13 -11.26 -15.98
N PRO A 130 -6.80 -12.11 -14.99
CA PRO A 130 -5.51 -12.06 -14.32
C PRO A 130 -4.40 -12.42 -15.31
N SER A 131 -3.35 -11.61 -15.34
CA SER A 131 -2.12 -11.92 -16.10
C SER A 131 -1.18 -12.74 -15.22
N ASP A 132 -0.52 -13.73 -15.83
CA ASP A 132 0.42 -14.68 -15.22
C ASP A 132 1.54 -14.04 -14.38
#